data_AF-A0AAQ3V6A0-F1
#
_entry.id   AF-A0AAQ3V6A0-F1
#
_cell.length_a   1.000
_cell.length_b   1.000
_cell.length_c   1.000
_cell.angle_alpha   90.00
_cell.angle_beta   90.00
_cell.angle_gamma   90.00
#
_symmetry.space_group_name_H-M   'P 1'
#
loop_
_entity.id
_entity.type
_entity.pdbx_description
1 polymer ?
#
loop_
_entity_poly.entity_id
_entity_poly.type
_entity_poly.pdbx_seq_one_letter_code
_entity_poly.pdbx_strand_id
1 'polypeptide(L)'
;MRLQNVPLLEVQARWGYSELMDSPAARHYSDLGHLVAKRSTGTSFEELSEAEQYELAFGTACARPVLLAFLTGVISFDVVGVGRARLGSMLVPPNVWYPESEGRFVSFEEYMTTTGVNLDDPRSVLPKGTSYEFPADPITFGRSFSFPIMIDGFHRAARFWKYGPPDGELLAYLPTGLVVED
;
A
#
# COMPACT_ATOMS: atom_id res chain seq x y z
N MET A 1 7.12 -8.03 -16.10
CA MET A 1 6.68 -9.39 -15.74
C MET A 1 5.36 -9.26 -15.00
N ARG A 2 4.23 -9.73 -15.54
CA ARG A 2 2.96 -9.77 -14.79
C ARG A 2 3.01 -10.99 -13.88
N LEU A 3 3.26 -10.79 -12.59
CA LEU A 3 3.01 -11.84 -11.60
C LEU A 3 1.50 -11.94 -11.45
N GLN A 4 0.94 -13.12 -11.66
CA GLN A 4 -0.49 -13.40 -11.53
C GLN A 4 -0.73 -14.33 -10.36
N ASN A 5 -1.92 -14.24 -9.76
CA ASN A 5 -2.36 -15.10 -8.68
C ASN A 5 -1.48 -15.07 -7.41
N VAL A 6 -0.96 -13.89 -7.04
CA VAL A 6 -0.24 -13.71 -5.77
C VAL A 6 -1.23 -13.94 -4.61
N PRO A 7 -0.97 -14.86 -3.68
CA PRO A 7 -1.91 -15.18 -2.60
C PRO A 7 -2.14 -13.99 -1.66
N LEU A 8 -3.35 -13.86 -1.11
CA LEU A 8 -3.67 -12.83 -0.10
C LEU A 8 -2.68 -12.80 1.06
N LEU A 9 -2.29 -13.97 1.57
CA LEU A 9 -1.36 -14.08 2.68
C LEU A 9 0.00 -13.44 2.33
N GLU A 10 0.51 -13.69 1.12
CA GLU A 10 1.76 -13.08 0.67
C GLU A 10 1.63 -11.56 0.54
N VAL A 11 0.53 -11.06 -0.03
CA VAL A 11 0.28 -9.61 -0.14
C VAL A 11 0.23 -8.94 1.24
N GLN A 12 -0.45 -9.57 2.21
CA GLN A 12 -0.49 -9.08 3.59
C GLN A 12 0.90 -9.09 4.23
N ALA A 13 1.66 -10.17 4.04
CA ALA A 13 3.01 -10.29 4.57
C ALA A 13 3.95 -9.23 4.00
N ARG A 14 3.92 -9.01 2.68
CA ARG A 14 4.71 -7.97 1.99
C ARG A 14 4.32 -6.57 2.43
N TRP A 15 3.03 -6.31 2.62
CA TRP A 15 2.55 -5.05 3.19
C TRP A 15 3.16 -4.84 4.57
N GLY A 16 2.99 -5.78 5.51
CA GLY A 16 3.60 -5.69 6.84
C GLY A 16 5.10 -5.48 6.80
N TYR A 17 5.79 -6.20 5.93
CA TYR A 17 7.25 -6.09 5.77
C TYR A 17 7.69 -4.69 5.31
N SER A 18 6.91 -4.07 4.42
CA SER A 18 7.18 -2.69 3.96
C SER A 18 6.94 -1.64 5.05
N GLU A 19 6.11 -1.93 6.06
CA GLU A 19 5.78 -1.00 7.15
C GLU A 19 6.73 -1.09 8.36
N LEU A 20 7.55 -2.15 8.45
CA LEU A 20 8.41 -2.38 9.62
C LEU A 20 9.37 -1.23 9.93
N MET A 21 9.82 -0.48 8.92
CA MET A 21 10.85 0.56 9.07
C MET A 21 10.37 1.96 8.67
N ASP A 22 9.52 2.05 7.65
CA ASP A 22 9.27 3.31 6.93
C ASP A 22 7.82 3.81 7.10
N SER A 23 7.14 3.37 8.16
CA SER A 23 5.75 3.74 8.42
C SER A 23 5.54 4.18 9.88
N PRO A 24 4.72 5.21 10.13
CA PRO A 24 4.23 5.54 11.48
C PRO A 24 3.58 4.35 12.19
N ALA A 25 3.17 3.34 11.42
CA ALA A 25 2.59 2.12 11.95
C ALA A 25 3.59 1.03 12.31
N ALA A 26 4.90 1.24 12.13
CA ALA A 26 5.95 0.32 12.59
C ALA A 26 5.74 -0.09 14.07
N ARG A 27 5.22 0.83 14.90
CA ARG A 27 4.86 0.57 16.31
C ARG A 27 3.89 -0.59 16.52
N HIS A 28 3.04 -0.90 15.53
CA HIS A 28 2.07 -2.00 15.61
C HIS A 28 2.71 -3.37 15.32
N TYR A 29 3.97 -3.38 14.91
CA TYR A 29 4.76 -4.58 14.63
C TYR A 29 5.89 -4.78 15.64
N SER A 30 5.81 -4.17 16.83
CA SER A 30 6.87 -4.22 17.86
C SER A 30 7.26 -5.64 18.28
N ASP A 31 6.30 -6.56 18.25
CA ASP A 31 6.49 -7.96 18.63
C ASP A 31 7.25 -8.75 17.56
N LEU A 32 7.41 -8.18 16.35
CA LEU A 32 8.17 -8.75 15.23
C LEU A 32 9.60 -8.20 15.17
N GLY A 33 10.21 -7.90 16.33
CA GLY A 33 11.54 -7.27 16.40
C GLY A 33 12.65 -8.02 15.64
N HIS A 34 12.55 -9.34 15.50
CA HIS A 34 13.49 -10.12 14.70
C HIS A 34 13.37 -9.85 13.19
N LEU A 35 12.16 -9.58 12.68
CA LEU A 35 11.92 -9.20 11.29
C LEU A 35 12.32 -7.75 11.03
N VAL A 36 12.14 -6.87 12.01
CA VAL A 36 12.67 -5.50 11.98
C VAL A 36 14.19 -5.54 11.82
N ALA A 37 14.88 -6.38 12.59
CA ALA A 37 16.33 -6.55 12.48
C ALA A 37 16.74 -7.06 11.09
N LYS A 38 16.06 -8.10 10.57
CA LYS A 38 16.31 -8.61 9.21
C LYS A 38 16.11 -7.53 8.13
N ARG A 39 15.02 -6.76 8.20
CA ARG A 39 14.75 -5.69 7.25
C ARG A 39 15.82 -4.59 7.34
N SER A 40 16.23 -4.24 8.56
CA SER A 40 17.27 -3.23 8.81
C SER A 40 18.63 -3.63 8.24
N THR A 41 18.94 -4.92 8.16
CA THR A 41 20.18 -5.43 7.54
C THR A 41 20.06 -5.66 6.04
N GLY A 42 18.96 -5.25 5.42
CA GLY A 42 18.75 -5.34 3.97
C GLY A 42 18.29 -6.71 3.47
N THR A 43 17.79 -7.58 4.36
CA THR A 43 17.18 -8.86 3.95
C THR A 43 15.98 -8.57 3.05
N SER A 44 15.88 -9.27 1.92
CA SER A 44 14.73 -9.18 1.02
C SER A 44 13.56 -10.00 1.55
N PHE A 45 12.35 -9.73 1.05
CA PHE A 45 11.16 -10.49 1.48
C PHE A 45 11.28 -11.97 1.06
N GLU A 46 11.87 -12.22 -0.11
CA GLU A 46 12.07 -13.55 -0.69
C GLU A 46 13.00 -14.45 0.14
N GLU A 47 13.81 -13.85 1.02
CA GLU A 47 14.71 -14.56 1.93
C GLU A 47 14.04 -14.93 3.27
N LEU A 48 12.79 -14.50 3.50
CA LEU A 48 12.03 -14.86 4.69
C LEU A 48 11.48 -16.28 4.58
N SER A 49 11.54 -17.02 5.69
CA SER A 49 10.89 -18.32 5.78
C SER A 49 9.37 -18.22 5.73
N GLU A 50 8.69 -19.32 5.40
CA GLU A 50 7.21 -19.35 5.38
C GLU A 50 6.58 -18.98 6.74
N ALA A 51 7.19 -19.40 7.85
CA ALA A 51 6.74 -19.04 9.19
C ALA A 51 6.81 -17.53 9.43
N GLU A 52 7.90 -16.89 9.01
CA GLU A 52 8.08 -15.44 9.13
C GLU A 52 7.10 -14.66 8.25
N GLN A 53 6.82 -15.16 7.04
CA GLN A 53 5.79 -14.58 6.18
C GLN A 53 4.39 -14.71 6.81
N TYR A 54 4.09 -15.83 7.45
CA TYR A 54 2.84 -16.03 8.19
C TYR A 54 2.73 -15.05 9.38
N GLU A 55 3.81 -14.88 10.15
CA GLU A 55 3.86 -13.91 11.25
C GLU A 55 3.63 -12.48 10.78
N LEU A 56 4.20 -12.09 9.63
CA LEU A 56 3.93 -10.79 9.01
C LEU A 56 2.46 -10.63 8.62
N ALA A 57 1.90 -11.61 7.91
CA ALA A 57 0.50 -11.54 7.49
C ALA A 57 -0.44 -11.41 8.70
N PHE A 58 -0.18 -12.17 9.78
CA PHE A 58 -0.93 -12.07 11.03
C PHE A 58 -0.73 -10.71 11.70
N GLY A 59 0.50 -10.22 11.79
CA GLY A 59 0.81 -8.88 12.33
C GLY A 59 0.08 -7.78 11.56
N THR A 60 0.06 -7.85 10.24
CA THR A 60 -0.71 -6.93 9.39
C THR A 60 -2.21 -7.03 9.65
N ALA A 61 -2.74 -8.24 9.85
CA ALA A 61 -4.13 -8.46 10.25
C ALA A 61 -4.51 -7.72 11.54
N CYS A 62 -3.63 -7.76 12.53
CA CYS A 62 -3.80 -7.06 13.79
C CYS A 62 -3.61 -5.54 13.68
N ALA A 63 -2.65 -5.09 12.86
CA ALA A 63 -2.31 -3.68 12.70
C ALA A 63 -3.27 -2.91 11.77
N ARG A 64 -3.94 -3.60 10.84
CA ARG A 64 -4.73 -3.03 9.74
C ARG A 64 -6.17 -3.55 9.62
N PRO A 65 -6.88 -3.88 10.72
CA PRO A 65 -8.15 -4.59 10.63
C PRO A 65 -9.20 -3.84 9.77
N VAL A 66 -9.23 -2.51 9.86
CA VAL A 66 -10.20 -1.69 9.12
C VAL A 66 -9.91 -1.69 7.61
N LEU A 67 -8.64 -1.59 7.21
CA LEU A 67 -8.28 -1.56 5.78
C LEU A 67 -8.40 -2.96 5.16
N LEU A 68 -8.12 -4.01 5.94
CA LEU A 68 -8.27 -5.39 5.49
C LEU A 68 -9.73 -5.83 5.33
N ALA A 69 -10.69 -5.10 5.89
CA ALA A 69 -12.11 -5.33 5.61
C ALA A 69 -12.43 -5.24 4.10
N PHE A 70 -11.69 -4.41 3.35
CA PHE A 70 -11.81 -4.29 1.90
C PHE A 70 -11.21 -5.46 1.12
N LEU A 71 -10.59 -6.43 1.80
CA LEU A 71 -10.11 -7.69 1.20
C LEU A 71 -11.08 -8.85 1.42
N THR A 72 -12.27 -8.59 1.96
CA THR A 72 -13.27 -9.63 2.20
C THR A 72 -13.62 -10.36 0.90
N GLY A 73 -13.39 -11.68 0.90
CA GLY A 73 -13.61 -12.56 -0.25
C GLY A 73 -12.62 -12.39 -1.41
N VAL A 74 -11.49 -11.70 -1.19
CA VAL A 74 -10.35 -11.71 -2.10
C VAL A 74 -9.44 -12.88 -1.72
N ILE A 75 -9.01 -13.65 -2.70
CA ILE A 75 -8.14 -14.84 -2.49
C ILE A 75 -6.74 -14.59 -3.06
N SER A 76 -6.67 -13.88 -4.18
CA SER A 76 -5.43 -13.63 -4.92
C SER A 76 -5.44 -12.28 -5.61
N PHE A 77 -4.26 -11.88 -6.06
CA PHE A 77 -4.00 -10.61 -6.71
C PHE A 77 -3.20 -10.80 -7.99
N ASP A 78 -3.43 -9.92 -8.95
CA ASP A 78 -2.56 -9.72 -10.09
C ASP A 78 -1.68 -8.50 -9.85
N VAL A 79 -0.42 -8.56 -10.29
CA VAL A 79 0.50 -7.43 -10.27
C VAL A 79 0.38 -6.67 -11.59
N VAL A 80 -0.11 -5.44 -11.51
CA VAL A 80 -0.36 -4.56 -12.65
C VAL A 80 0.41 -3.24 -12.54
N GLY A 81 0.68 -2.61 -13.69
CA GLY A 81 1.17 -1.24 -13.74
C GLY A 81 0.00 -0.26 -13.66
N VAL A 82 0.15 0.79 -12.87
CA VAL A 82 -0.86 1.83 -12.65
C VAL A 82 -0.23 3.21 -12.88
N GLY A 83 -0.62 3.84 -13.99
CA GLY A 83 -0.25 5.22 -14.30
C GLY A 83 -1.04 6.25 -13.49
N ARG A 84 -0.70 7.54 -13.66
CA ARG A 84 -1.32 8.65 -12.90
C ARG A 84 -2.83 8.76 -13.08
N ALA A 85 -3.34 8.70 -14.31
CA ALA A 85 -4.78 8.83 -14.56
C ALA A 85 -5.58 7.78 -13.79
N ARG A 86 -5.14 6.52 -13.90
CA ARG A 86 -5.75 5.40 -13.19
C ARG A 86 -5.61 5.56 -11.68
N LEU A 87 -4.41 5.89 -11.17
CA LEU A 87 -4.20 6.14 -9.74
C LEU A 87 -5.14 7.22 -9.22
N GLY A 88 -5.27 8.35 -9.93
CA GLY A 88 -6.12 9.49 -9.55
C GLY A 88 -7.59 9.11 -9.39
N SER A 89 -8.09 8.18 -10.20
CA SER A 89 -9.49 7.68 -10.13
C SER A 89 -9.77 6.72 -8.97
N MET A 90 -8.74 6.17 -8.33
CA MET A 90 -8.91 5.16 -7.28
C MET A 90 -9.48 5.78 -6.01
N LEU A 91 -10.33 5.03 -5.29
CA LEU A 91 -10.90 5.53 -4.05
C LEU A 91 -9.93 5.41 -2.88
N VAL A 92 -9.88 6.45 -2.05
CA VAL A 92 -9.19 6.47 -0.75
C VAL A 92 -10.24 6.36 0.36
N PRO A 93 -10.10 5.38 1.29
CA PRO A 93 -11.05 5.21 2.37
C PRO A 93 -10.90 6.28 3.46
N PRO A 94 -11.99 6.67 4.15
CA PRO A 94 -12.00 7.75 5.13
C PRO A 94 -11.05 7.53 6.31
N ASN A 95 -10.72 6.27 6.62
CA ASN A 95 -9.85 5.91 7.75
C ASN A 95 -8.39 6.31 7.54
N VAL A 96 -7.96 6.63 6.32
CA VAL A 96 -6.58 6.99 5.99
C VAL A 96 -6.22 8.40 6.47
N TRP A 97 -7.21 9.25 6.63
CA TRP A 97 -7.09 10.69 6.91
C TRP A 97 -8.28 11.17 7.77
N TYR A 98 -8.59 10.37 8.78
CA TYR A 98 -9.57 10.72 9.81
C TYR A 98 -8.94 11.69 10.82
N PRO A 99 -9.67 12.71 11.31
CA PRO A 99 -11.09 12.99 11.11
C PRO A 99 -11.44 13.83 9.86
N GLU A 100 -10.45 14.37 9.14
CA GLU A 100 -10.63 15.32 8.04
C GLU A 100 -11.46 14.76 6.87
N SER A 101 -11.50 13.44 6.73
CA SER A 101 -12.35 12.74 5.78
C SER A 101 -13.84 12.98 5.95
N GLU A 102 -14.30 13.30 7.16
CA GLU A 102 -15.71 13.35 7.54
C GLU A 102 -16.49 12.07 7.14
N GLY A 103 -15.81 10.92 7.10
CA GLY A 103 -16.41 9.63 6.72
C GLY A 103 -16.60 9.43 5.21
N ARG A 104 -16.08 10.32 4.37
CA ARG A 104 -16.22 10.22 2.90
C ARG A 104 -15.10 9.40 2.26
N PHE A 105 -15.48 8.60 1.28
CA PHE A 105 -14.56 8.08 0.26
C PHE A 105 -14.38 9.17 -0.80
N VAL A 106 -13.16 9.37 -1.25
CA VAL A 106 -12.82 10.33 -2.31
C VAL A 106 -11.91 9.68 -3.32
N SER A 107 -11.75 10.29 -4.50
CA SER A 107 -10.71 9.88 -5.43
C SER A 107 -9.31 10.19 -4.87
N PHE A 108 -8.29 9.47 -5.31
CA PHE A 108 -6.92 9.73 -4.91
C PHE A 108 -6.46 11.12 -5.37
N GLU A 109 -6.94 11.58 -6.54
CA GLU A 109 -6.69 12.94 -6.99
C GLU A 109 -7.24 13.98 -6.01
N GLU A 110 -8.52 13.87 -5.62
CA GLU A 110 -9.14 14.74 -4.62
C GLU A 110 -8.38 14.63 -3.29
N TYR A 111 -8.01 13.42 -2.87
CA TYR A 111 -7.21 13.17 -1.68
C TYR A 111 -5.91 14.00 -1.67
N MET A 112 -5.22 14.05 -2.79
CA MET A 112 -3.95 14.77 -2.93
C MET A 112 -4.09 16.30 -2.98
N THR A 113 -5.29 16.85 -3.20
CA THR A 113 -5.52 18.32 -3.18
C THR A 113 -5.67 18.90 -1.78
N THR A 114 -5.90 18.05 -0.79
CA THR A 114 -6.11 18.46 0.60
C THR A 114 -4.78 18.59 1.36
N THR A 115 -4.79 19.34 2.47
CA THR A 115 -3.58 19.60 3.27
C THR A 115 -3.29 18.43 4.22
N GLY A 116 -2.06 17.89 4.15
CA GLY A 116 -1.55 16.98 5.17
C GLY A 116 -1.27 17.74 6.48
N VAL A 117 -1.74 17.20 7.61
CA VAL A 117 -1.73 17.93 8.89
C VAL A 117 -0.40 17.74 9.63
N ASN A 118 0.33 16.65 9.38
CA ASN A 118 1.59 16.31 10.04
C ASN A 118 2.60 15.63 9.07
N LEU A 119 3.83 15.40 9.54
CA LEU A 119 4.90 14.78 8.74
C LEU A 119 4.66 13.29 8.46
N ASP A 120 3.85 12.63 9.28
CA ASP A 120 3.49 11.21 9.17
C ASP A 120 2.34 10.97 8.17
N ASP A 121 1.74 12.06 7.69
CA ASP A 121 0.67 12.02 6.71
C ASP A 121 1.21 11.53 5.36
N PRO A 122 0.57 10.54 4.71
CA PRO A 122 1.01 10.07 3.40
C PRO A 122 1.08 11.15 2.33
N ARG A 123 0.34 12.26 2.48
CA ARG A 123 0.42 13.41 1.58
C ARG A 123 1.70 14.24 1.80
N SER A 124 2.32 14.17 2.98
CA SER A 124 3.50 14.94 3.39
C SER A 124 4.83 14.33 2.90
N VAL A 125 4.87 13.85 1.66
CA VAL A 125 6.07 13.26 1.06
C VAL A 125 7.05 14.32 0.56
N LEU A 126 8.30 14.17 0.99
CA LEU A 126 9.44 14.93 0.48
C LEU A 126 10.08 14.23 -0.73
N PRO A 127 10.71 14.99 -1.65
CA PRO A 127 11.57 14.39 -2.67
C PRO A 127 12.73 13.67 -1.98
N LYS A 128 12.98 12.41 -2.37
CA LYS A 128 14.11 11.62 -1.86
C LYS A 128 15.28 11.82 -2.82
N GLY A 129 16.31 12.55 -2.41
CA GLY A 129 17.47 12.84 -3.27
C GLY A 129 17.19 13.81 -4.42
N THR A 130 18.01 13.74 -5.48
CA THR A 130 17.93 14.63 -6.66
C THR A 130 17.01 14.10 -7.77
N SER A 131 16.58 12.84 -7.69
CA SER A 131 15.74 12.17 -8.69
C SER A 131 14.72 11.25 -8.01
N TYR A 132 13.54 11.11 -8.63
CA TYR A 132 12.54 10.14 -8.17
C TYR A 132 13.08 8.70 -8.25
N GLU A 133 13.02 7.99 -7.13
CA GLU A 133 13.29 6.55 -7.06
C GLU A 133 11.96 5.79 -7.13
N PHE A 134 11.84 4.86 -8.08
CA PHE A 134 10.69 3.97 -8.16
C PHE A 134 10.63 3.11 -6.89
N PRO A 135 9.48 3.03 -6.22
CA PRO A 135 9.33 2.16 -5.07
C PRO A 135 9.48 0.69 -5.51
N ALA A 136 10.24 -0.08 -4.72
CA ALA A 136 10.39 -1.52 -4.94
C ALA A 136 9.10 -2.29 -4.61
N ASP A 137 8.39 -1.86 -3.56
CA ASP A 137 7.18 -2.53 -3.09
C ASP A 137 5.93 -2.00 -3.81
N PRO A 138 5.05 -2.89 -4.34
CA PRO A 138 3.79 -2.48 -4.93
C PRO A 138 2.85 -1.75 -3.95
N ILE A 139 1.89 -0.99 -4.47
CA ILE A 139 0.72 -0.56 -3.69
C ILE A 139 -0.34 -1.67 -3.68
N THR A 140 -1.31 -1.63 -2.77
CA THR A 140 -2.37 -2.64 -2.72
C THR A 140 -3.75 -2.01 -2.87
N PHE A 141 -4.56 -2.62 -3.74
CA PHE A 141 -5.97 -2.32 -3.87
C PHE A 141 -6.83 -3.41 -3.20
N GLY A 142 -7.86 -2.99 -2.47
CA GLY A 142 -8.99 -3.82 -2.10
C GLY A 142 -10.21 -3.50 -2.97
N ARG A 143 -11.38 -3.92 -2.48
CA ARG A 143 -12.66 -3.65 -3.13
C ARG A 143 -13.72 -3.20 -2.12
N SER A 144 -14.58 -2.28 -2.55
CA SER A 144 -15.90 -2.07 -1.95
C SER A 144 -16.93 -2.13 -3.06
N PHE A 145 -17.88 -3.06 -2.96
CA PHE A 145 -18.78 -3.40 -4.06
C PHE A 145 -17.98 -3.67 -5.35
N SER A 146 -18.11 -2.82 -6.36
CA SER A 146 -17.40 -2.93 -7.64
C SER A 146 -16.25 -1.94 -7.80
N PHE A 147 -15.93 -1.13 -6.78
CA PHE A 147 -14.92 -0.08 -6.89
C PHE A 147 -13.57 -0.52 -6.31
N PRO A 148 -12.47 -0.33 -7.04
CA PRO A 148 -11.13 -0.50 -6.49
C PRO A 148 -10.85 0.58 -5.43
N ILE A 149 -10.35 0.15 -4.27
CA ILE A 149 -10.01 1.03 -3.15
C ILE A 149 -8.54 0.87 -2.85
N MET A 150 -7.77 1.95 -2.80
CA MET A 150 -6.39 1.88 -2.34
C MET A 150 -6.38 1.65 -0.83
N ILE A 151 -5.65 0.63 -0.37
CA ILE A 151 -5.62 0.25 1.04
C ILE A 151 -4.22 0.22 1.64
N ASP A 152 -3.18 0.26 0.81
CA ASP A 152 -1.78 0.29 1.20
C ASP A 152 -0.98 1.17 0.23
N GLY A 153 0.18 1.64 0.67
CA GLY A 153 1.17 2.28 -0.18
C GLY A 153 0.90 3.76 -0.41
N PHE A 154 0.11 4.41 0.44
CA PHE A 154 -0.25 5.83 0.30
C PHE A 154 0.96 6.76 0.18
N HIS A 155 2.03 6.54 0.95
CA HIS A 155 3.28 7.31 0.82
C HIS A 155 3.96 7.08 -0.55
N ARG A 156 3.93 5.84 -1.06
CA ARG A 156 4.50 5.48 -2.38
C ARG A 156 3.69 6.13 -3.50
N ALA A 157 2.36 6.05 -3.42
CA ALA A 157 1.42 6.67 -4.33
C ALA A 157 1.55 8.20 -4.34
N ALA A 158 1.61 8.84 -3.18
CA ALA A 158 1.79 10.29 -3.08
C ALA A 158 3.12 10.75 -3.67
N ARG A 159 4.21 10.00 -3.44
CA ARG A 159 5.54 10.34 -3.99
C ARG A 159 5.53 10.24 -5.51
N PHE A 160 4.92 9.20 -6.07
CA PHE A 160 4.74 9.05 -7.51
C PHE A 160 3.87 10.16 -8.12
N TRP A 161 2.76 10.49 -7.45
CA TRP A 161 1.87 11.56 -7.87
C TRP A 161 2.57 12.91 -7.95
N LYS A 162 3.38 13.27 -6.94
CA LYS A 162 4.07 14.57 -6.87
C LYS A 162 5.34 14.63 -7.71
N TYR A 163 6.13 13.55 -7.75
CA TYR A 163 7.50 13.59 -8.26
C TYR A 163 7.82 12.54 -9.32
N GLY A 164 6.93 11.58 -9.56
CA GLY A 164 7.11 10.56 -10.58
C GLY A 164 7.12 11.12 -12.00
N PRO A 165 7.61 10.36 -12.99
CA PRO A 165 7.52 10.76 -14.39
C PRO A 165 6.05 10.74 -14.87
N PRO A 166 5.64 11.64 -15.79
CA PRO A 166 4.25 11.73 -16.26
C PRO A 166 3.71 10.44 -16.88
N ASP A 167 4.58 9.69 -17.55
CA ASP A 167 4.34 8.39 -18.21
C ASP A 167 4.79 7.20 -17.36
N GLY A 168 5.16 7.44 -16.09
CA GLY A 168 5.54 6.37 -15.17
C GLY A 168 4.37 5.51 -14.74
N GLU A 169 4.70 4.37 -14.16
CA GLU A 169 3.74 3.45 -13.55
C GLU A 169 4.20 3.02 -12.16
N LEU A 170 3.24 2.81 -11.26
CA LEU A 170 3.45 2.07 -10.03
C LEU A 170 2.99 0.64 -10.21
N LEU A 171 3.75 -0.31 -9.65
CA LEU A 171 3.26 -1.66 -9.50
C LEU A 171 2.18 -1.68 -8.41
N ALA A 172 1.12 -2.45 -8.66
CA ALA A 172 0.02 -2.61 -7.73
C ALA A 172 -0.49 -4.05 -7.68
N TYR A 173 -0.82 -4.52 -6.49
CA TYR A 173 -1.65 -5.70 -6.28
C TYR A 173 -3.11 -5.31 -6.49
N LEU A 174 -3.74 -5.87 -7.53
CA LEU A 174 -5.16 -5.71 -7.84
C LEU A 174 -5.87 -7.04 -7.61
N PRO A 175 -7.01 -7.09 -6.89
CA PRO A 175 -7.74 -8.35 -6.68
C PRO A 175 -8.06 -9.05 -8.02
N THR A 176 -7.72 -10.34 -8.13
CA THR A 176 -7.94 -11.10 -9.36
C THR A 176 -9.43 -11.10 -9.74
N GLY A 177 -9.72 -10.87 -11.03
CA GLY A 177 -11.09 -10.79 -11.54
C GLY A 177 -11.79 -9.44 -11.33
N LEU A 178 -11.14 -8.47 -10.67
CA LEU A 178 -11.62 -7.08 -10.65
C LEU A 178 -11.27 -6.41 -11.98
N VAL A 179 -12.27 -6.30 -12.86
CA VAL A 179 -12.15 -5.48 -14.07
C VAL A 179 -12.31 -4.02 -13.67
N VAL A 180 -11.30 -3.22 -13.94
CA VAL A 180 -11.38 -1.77 -13.88
C VAL A 180 -11.22 -1.29 -15.31
N GLU A 181 -12.27 -0.74 -15.89
CA GLU A 181 -12.24 -0.15 -17.23
C GLU A 181 -11.36 1.12 -17.18
N ASP A 182 -10.51 1.29 -18.19
CA ASP A 182 -9.62 2.46 -18.34
C ASP A 182 -10.37 3.68 -18.92
#